data_AF-G4D6C7-F1
#
_entry.id   AF-G4D6C7-F1
#
_cell.length_a   1.000
_cell.length_b   1.000
_cell.length_c   1.000
_cell.angle_alpha   90.00
_cell.angle_beta   90.00
_cell.angle_gamma   90.00
#
_symmetry.space_group_name_H-M   'P 1'
#
loop_
_entity.id
_entity.type
_entity.pdbx_description
1 polymer ?
#
loop_
_entity_poly.entity_id
_entity_poly.type
_entity_poly.pdbx_seq_one_letter_code
_entity_poly.pdbx_strand_id
1 'polypeptide(L)' 'MDLSEDEIKVVECIEKGVNEIDDLARNLFMNVSELSSFLTILELKEVLTVNGKRIQLNM' A
#
# COMPACT_ATOMS: atom_id res chain seq x y z
N MET A 1 15.31 -2.44 -4.37
CA MET A 1 14.12 -1.82 -4.98
C MET A 1 14.25 -0.32 -4.84
N ASP A 2 13.93 0.41 -5.89
CA ASP A 2 13.89 1.87 -5.84
C ASP A 2 12.42 2.27 -5.58
N LEU A 3 12.12 2.51 -4.29
CA LEU A 3 10.82 2.96 -3.84
C LEU A 3 10.91 4.45 -3.49
N SER A 4 9.88 5.22 -3.85
CA SER A 4 9.74 6.60 -3.39
C SER A 4 9.43 6.66 -1.89
N GLU A 5 9.63 7.83 -1.27
CA GLU A 5 9.32 8.01 0.16
C GLU A 5 7.86 7.67 0.50
N ASP A 6 6.92 7.99 -0.39
CA ASP A 6 5.50 7.69 -0.17
C ASP A 6 5.17 6.21 -0.36
N GLU A 7 5.82 5.54 -1.32
CA GLU A 7 5.73 4.09 -1.48
C GLU A 7 6.26 3.35 -0.24
N ILE A 8 7.37 3.82 0.33
CA ILE A 8 7.95 3.27 1.56
C ILE A 8 6.96 3.41 2.73
N LYS A 9 6.33 4.58 2.90
CA LYS A 9 5.33 4.78 3.97
C LYS A 9 4.14 3.82 3.84
N VAL A 10 3.68 3.55 2.61
CA VAL A 10 2.60 2.58 2.37
C VAL A 10 3.04 1.19 2.81
N VAL A 11 4.23 0.74 2.39
CA VAL A 11 4.78 -0.57 2.77
C VAL A 11 4.95 -0.69 4.29
N GLU A 12 5.58 0.28 4.94
CA GLU A 12 5.76 0.28 6.40
C GLU A 12 4.44 0.23 7.18
N CYS A 13 3.37 0.84 6.64
CA CYS A 13 2.05 0.81 7.25
C CYS A 13 1.43 -0.60 7.17
N ILE A 14 1.61 -1.28 6.03
CA ILE A 14 1.19 -2.68 5.83
C ILE A 14 2.00 -3.61 6.74
N GLU A 15 3.31 -3.40 6.89
CA GLU A 15 4.16 -4.18 7.80
C GLU A 15 3.70 -4.10 9.28
N LYS A 16 3.10 -2.97 9.67
CA LYS A 16 2.50 -2.78 11.00
C LYS A 16 1.13 -3.48 11.17
N GLY A 17 0.65 -4.18 10.13
CA GLY A 17 -0.60 -4.93 10.12
C GLY A 17 -1.81 -4.17 9.59
N VAL A 18 -1.63 -2.97 9.04
CA VAL A 18 -2.72 -2.20 8.42
C VAL A 18 -2.90 -2.66 6.97
N ASN A 19 -3.69 -3.72 6.80
CA ASN A 19 -3.75 -4.48 5.55
C ASN A 19 -5.06 -4.28 4.78
N GLU A 20 -5.91 -3.33 5.17
CA GLU A 20 -7.15 -2.99 4.46
C GLU A 20 -7.05 -1.59 3.86
N ILE A 21 -7.50 -1.40 2.62
CA ILE A 21 -7.39 -0.14 1.87
C ILE A 21 -7.97 1.04 2.66
N ASP A 22 -9.15 0.83 3.26
CA ASP A 22 -9.86 1.88 4.01
C ASP A 22 -9.08 2.30 5.27
N ASP A 23 -8.36 1.37 5.91
CA ASP A 23 -7.55 1.66 7.09
C ASP A 23 -6.19 2.27 6.74
N LEU A 24 -5.58 1.85 5.64
CA LEU A 24 -4.37 2.48 5.09
C LEU A 24 -4.62 3.95 4.73
N ALA A 25 -5.71 4.22 4.03
CA ALA A 25 -6.09 5.58 3.65
C ALA A 25 -6.21 6.49 4.89
N ARG A 26 -6.81 5.97 5.97
CA ARG A 26 -6.93 6.68 7.25
C ARG A 26 -5.59 6.89 7.94
N ASN A 27 -4.74 5.86 8.00
CA ASN A 27 -3.44 5.94 8.67
C ASN A 27 -2.46 6.87 7.95
N LEU A 28 -2.53 6.91 6.63
CA LEU A 28 -1.65 7.73 5.80
C LEU A 28 -2.23 9.12 5.52
N PHE A 29 -3.44 9.42 6.01
CA PHE A 29 -4.18 10.66 5.71
C PHE A 29 -4.32 10.93 4.21
N MET A 30 -4.48 9.86 3.42
CA MET A 30 -4.63 9.90 1.97
C MET A 30 -6.07 9.59 1.58
N ASN A 31 -6.50 10.10 0.42
CA ASN A 31 -7.76 9.61 -0.14
C ASN A 31 -7.55 8.24 -0.83
N VAL A 32 -8.65 7.49 -0.98
CA VAL A 32 -8.59 6.12 -1.53
C VAL A 32 -8.07 6.10 -2.97
N SER A 33 -8.34 7.14 -3.77
CA SER A 33 -7.89 7.23 -5.17
C SER A 33 -6.37 7.43 -5.29
N GLU A 34 -5.79 8.27 -4.44
CA GLU A 34 -4.34 8.47 -4.30
C GLU A 34 -3.67 7.17 -3.85
N LEU A 35 -4.19 6.57 -2.77
CA LEU A 35 -3.68 5.30 -2.27
C LEU A 35 -3.73 4.20 -3.35
N SER A 36 -4.82 4.11 -4.10
CA SER A 36 -4.98 3.12 -5.17
C SER A 36 -3.90 3.26 -6.26
N SER A 37 -3.45 4.49 -6.54
CA SER A 37 -2.36 4.74 -7.49
C SER A 37 -1.03 4.17 -6.96
N PHE A 38 -0.72 4.39 -5.68
CA PHE A 38 0.47 3.81 -5.04
C PHE A 38 0.40 2.29 -4.98
N LEU A 39 -0.75 1.72 -4.60
CA LEU A 39 -0.93 0.27 -4.56
C LEU A 39 -0.74 -0.38 -5.94
N THR A 40 -1.26 0.26 -6.99
CA THR A 40 -1.07 -0.21 -8.37
C THR A 40 0.41 -0.22 -8.76
N ILE A 41 1.16 0.85 -8.43
CA ILE A 41 2.59 0.91 -8.73
C ILE A 41 3.37 -0.15 -7.93
N LEU A 42 3.05 -0.33 -6.66
CA LEU A 42 3.69 -1.33 -5.79
C LEU A 42 3.38 -2.77 -6.25
N GLU A 43 2.17 -3.02 -6.75
CA GLU A 43 1.79 -4.31 -7.34
C GLU A 43 2.53 -4.59 -8.65
N LEU A 44 2.68 -3.58 -9.52
CA LEU A 44 3.48 -3.67 -10.75
C LEU A 44 4.98 -3.90 -10.46
N LYS A 45 5.47 -3.40 -9.33
CA LYS A 45 6.83 -3.63 -8.82
C LYS A 45 6.96 -4.98 -8.09
N GLU A 46 5.91 -5.79 -8.07
CA GLU A 46 5.83 -7.09 -7.40
C GLU A 46 6.07 -7.03 -5.88
N VAL A 47 5.90 -5.86 -5.25
CA VAL A 47 6.11 -5.65 -3.80
C VAL A 47 4.96 -6.18 -2.96
N LEU A 48 3.74 -6.04 -3.48
CA LEU A 48 2.51 -6.44 -2.81
C LEU A 48 1.51 -7.00 -3.80
N THR A 49 0.44 -7.59 -3.27
CA THR A 49 -0.73 -8.02 -4.02
C THR A 49 -2.00 -7.47 -3.37
N VAL A 50 -2.92 -6.96 -4.18
CA VAL A 50 -4.23 -6.47 -3.72
C VAL A 50 -5.32 -7.50 -4.03
N ASN A 51 -5.92 -8.05 -2.97
CA ASN A 51 -7.01 -9.03 -3.04
C ASN A 51 -8.33 -8.40 -2.57
N GLY A 52 -9.02 -7.73 -3.50
CA GLY A 52 -10.24 -6.98 -3.19
C GLY A 52 -9.93 -5.77 -2.32
N LYS A 53 -10.29 -5.81 -1.04
CA LYS A 53 -9.98 -4.74 -0.07
C LYS A 53 -8.71 -5.00 0.75
N ARG A 54 -8.16 -6.21 0.68
CA ARG A 54 -7.02 -6.63 1.47
C ARG A 54 -5.73 -6.53 0.68
N ILE A 55 -4.66 -6.18 1.37
CA ILE A 55 -3.32 -6.02 0.80
C ILE A 55 -2.38 -6.95 1.54
N GLN A 56 -1.49 -7.60 0.79
CA GLN A 56 -0.48 -8.49 1.33
C GLN A 56 0.87 -8.17 0.68
N LEU A 57 1.92 -8.04 1.49
CA LEU A 57 3.30 -7.92 0.98
C LEU A 57 3.78 -9.27 0.46
N ASN A 58 4.52 -9.26 -0.65
CA ASN A 58 5.00 -10.47 -1.33
C ASN A 58 6.33 -11.01 -0.74
N MET A 59 6.61 -10.76 0.54
CA MET A 59 7.86 -11.15 1.21
C MET A 59 8.03 -12.67 1.33
#